data_AF-A0A0N1MIT2-F1
#
_entry.id   AF-A0A0N1MIT2-F1
#
_cell.length_a   1.000
_cell.length_b   1.000
_cell.length_c   1.000
_cell.angle_alpha   90.00
_cell.angle_beta   90.00
_cell.angle_gamma   90.00
#
_symmetry.space_group_name_H-M   'P 1'
#
loop_
_entity.id
_entity.type
_entity.pdbx_description
1 polymer ?
#
loop_
_entity_poly.entity_id
_entity_poly.type
_entity_poly.pdbx_seq_one_letter_code
_entity_poly.pdbx_strand_id
1 'polypeptide(L)'
;MKKTIILLTVIVGFTANAQSWNLTGNAGTNPGTNFLGTSDNQSIVFKTNNVEKLKITPNGRFVFFNVTGAGQLFDKNLFFGGGVESSSAILNTVFGMGAFTQNTIGAGNTSIGANVMSLATSGDANTAIGSGAMRNTQTAKLSVAVGSNALENLISGEGNVGVGVAAMGSETLIGNNNVSVGNSAARYLKNGNENVIVGGNAFRALRTGSNNINLGASNANLILSGNNNIFIGSNIVPYSSTPDNELNIGNWIVGNNGTIGIGQFTNQLPGDGIAADGQKYKLFVKDGIRTEKVKVDIASSNGWADYVFEKDYKLMSLNELDQFISKNGHLPEVPTTKEAIENGIELKAMNILLLKKVEELTLHAIEQQKRIEVLESKFK
;
A
#
# COMPACT_ATOMS: atom_id res chain seq x y z
N MET A 1 -51.98 -50.95 85.91
CA MET A 1 -51.46 -49.85 86.75
C MET A 1 -51.11 -48.67 85.85
N LYS A 2 -51.74 -47.51 86.09
CA LYS A 2 -51.29 -46.20 85.58
C LYS A 2 -49.90 -45.91 86.15
N LYS A 3 -48.96 -45.40 85.35
CA LYS A 3 -48.11 -44.24 85.70
C LYS A 3 -47.59 -43.59 84.43
N THR A 4 -48.22 -42.49 84.05
CA THR A 4 -47.65 -41.46 83.20
C THR A 4 -46.76 -40.59 84.08
N ILE A 5 -45.46 -40.47 83.77
CA ILE A 5 -44.63 -39.35 84.22
C ILE A 5 -43.98 -38.78 82.96
N ILE A 6 -44.48 -37.60 82.60
CA ILE A 6 -43.93 -36.69 81.60
C ILE A 6 -42.85 -35.89 82.33
N LEU A 7 -41.61 -35.93 81.83
CA LEU A 7 -40.63 -34.88 82.12
C LEU A 7 -40.29 -34.20 80.79
N LEU A 8 -40.81 -32.98 80.68
CA LEU A 8 -40.61 -32.03 79.60
C LEU A 8 -39.15 -31.56 79.66
N THR A 9 -38.38 -31.75 78.58
CA THR A 9 -37.18 -30.94 78.34
C THR A 9 -37.26 -30.37 76.94
N VAL A 10 -37.20 -29.05 76.92
CA VAL A 10 -37.42 -28.14 75.79
C VAL A 10 -36.49 -28.48 74.63
N ILE A 11 -37.08 -28.77 73.48
CA ILE A 11 -36.38 -28.96 72.21
C ILE A 11 -35.96 -27.58 71.71
N VAL A 12 -34.66 -27.33 71.61
CA VAL A 12 -34.15 -26.33 70.67
C VAL A 12 -33.08 -26.97 69.80
N GLY A 13 -33.47 -28.03 69.10
CA GLY A 13 -32.74 -28.46 67.92
C GLY A 13 -33.12 -27.54 66.77
N PHE A 14 -32.35 -26.48 66.53
CA PHE A 14 -32.46 -25.70 65.30
C PHE A 14 -32.22 -26.65 64.11
N THR A 15 -33.29 -27.10 63.44
CA THR A 15 -33.14 -27.68 62.11
C THR A 15 -33.11 -26.53 61.12
N ALA A 16 -31.91 -26.13 60.74
CA ALA A 16 -31.70 -25.14 59.70
C ALA A 16 -32.33 -25.67 58.40
N ASN A 17 -33.36 -24.99 57.91
CA ASN A 17 -33.92 -25.27 56.59
C ASN A 17 -32.85 -24.90 55.54
N ALA A 18 -32.21 -25.89 54.93
CA ALA A 18 -31.43 -25.66 53.73
C ALA A 18 -32.41 -25.29 52.60
N GLN A 19 -32.51 -24.00 52.26
CA GLN A 19 -33.28 -23.56 51.10
C GLN A 19 -32.63 -24.15 49.84
N SER A 20 -33.30 -25.15 49.26
CA SER A 20 -32.83 -25.86 48.08
C SER A 20 -33.47 -25.25 46.84
N TRP A 21 -32.70 -24.94 45.81
CA TRP A 21 -33.26 -24.61 44.51
C TRP A 21 -33.78 -25.88 43.85
N ASN A 22 -35.07 -25.92 43.51
CA ASN A 22 -35.66 -27.12 42.91
C ASN A 22 -35.17 -27.28 41.45
N LEU A 23 -34.82 -28.50 41.07
CA LEU A 23 -34.45 -28.86 39.69
C LEU A 23 -35.61 -28.66 38.69
N THR A 24 -36.86 -28.63 39.18
CA THR A 24 -38.08 -28.37 38.38
C THR A 24 -38.54 -26.90 38.43
N GLY A 25 -37.82 -26.03 39.13
CA GLY A 25 -38.15 -24.60 39.29
C GLY A 25 -38.99 -24.26 40.52
N ASN A 26 -39.07 -22.95 40.83
CA ASN A 26 -39.72 -22.42 42.04
C ASN A 26 -40.84 -21.41 41.67
N ALA A 27 -42.02 -21.50 42.28
CA ALA A 27 -43.14 -20.56 42.10
C ALA A 27 -43.27 -19.55 43.27
N GLY A 28 -43.71 -18.32 42.99
CA GLY A 28 -44.00 -17.29 44.01
C GLY A 28 -42.79 -16.50 44.54
N THR A 29 -41.75 -16.26 43.72
CA THR A 29 -40.51 -15.58 44.15
C THR A 29 -40.60 -14.05 44.23
N ASN A 30 -39.79 -13.45 45.10
CA ASN A 30 -39.54 -12.01 45.22
C ASN A 30 -38.08 -11.66 44.83
N PRO A 31 -37.85 -10.91 43.74
CA PRO A 31 -36.50 -10.58 43.26
C PRO A 31 -35.60 -9.79 44.22
N GLY A 32 -36.17 -9.08 45.22
CA GLY A 32 -35.36 -8.34 46.20
C GLY A 32 -34.71 -9.23 47.27
N THR A 33 -35.21 -10.45 47.45
CA THR A 33 -34.79 -11.36 48.53
C THR A 33 -34.52 -12.80 48.08
N ASN A 34 -34.90 -13.17 46.86
CA ASN A 34 -34.69 -14.51 46.31
C ASN A 34 -33.72 -14.43 45.13
N PHE A 35 -32.57 -15.09 45.26
CA PHE A 35 -31.54 -15.16 44.22
C PHE A 35 -30.80 -16.49 44.26
N LEU A 36 -30.28 -16.92 43.10
CA LEU A 36 -29.31 -18.01 43.03
C LEU A 36 -27.92 -17.43 43.26
N GLY A 37 -27.37 -17.62 44.44
CA GLY A 37 -26.06 -17.12 44.77
C GLY A 37 -25.70 -17.31 46.22
N THR A 38 -24.78 -16.48 46.70
CA THR A 38 -24.28 -16.55 48.07
C THR A 38 -24.52 -15.20 48.75
N SER A 39 -24.83 -15.21 50.04
CA SER A 39 -25.03 -13.99 50.84
C SER A 39 -23.80 -13.61 51.66
N ASP A 40 -22.81 -14.49 51.70
CA ASP A 40 -21.62 -14.47 52.56
C ASP A 40 -20.33 -14.26 51.77
N ASN A 41 -20.45 -13.63 50.58
CA ASN A 41 -19.32 -13.30 49.71
C ASN A 41 -18.55 -14.55 49.22
N GLN A 42 -19.26 -15.64 48.94
CA GLN A 42 -18.71 -16.88 48.39
C GLN A 42 -18.99 -17.04 46.89
N SER A 43 -18.22 -17.87 46.20
CA SER A 43 -18.44 -18.07 44.75
C SER A 43 -19.66 -18.96 44.48
N ILE A 44 -20.35 -18.69 43.38
CA ILE A 44 -21.39 -19.58 42.83
C ILE A 44 -20.69 -20.58 41.92
N VAL A 45 -20.77 -21.89 42.20
CA VAL A 45 -20.03 -22.93 41.45
C VAL A 45 -20.99 -23.87 40.72
N PHE A 46 -20.67 -24.18 39.47
CA PHE A 46 -21.38 -25.11 38.59
C PHE A 46 -20.45 -26.28 38.26
N LYS A 47 -20.90 -27.51 38.55
CA LYS A 47 -20.12 -28.75 38.42
C LYS A 47 -20.82 -29.75 37.49
N THR A 48 -20.03 -30.65 36.89
CA THR A 48 -20.52 -31.88 36.23
C THR A 48 -19.65 -33.05 36.69
N ASN A 49 -20.26 -34.18 37.05
CA ASN A 49 -19.56 -35.34 37.64
C ASN A 49 -18.68 -34.96 38.85
N ASN A 50 -19.19 -34.07 39.71
CA ASN A 50 -18.47 -33.49 40.84
C ASN A 50 -17.19 -32.70 40.49
N VAL A 51 -16.96 -32.42 39.21
CA VAL A 51 -15.85 -31.57 38.75
C VAL A 51 -16.38 -30.22 38.33
N GLU A 52 -15.72 -29.16 38.79
CA GLU A 52 -16.06 -27.78 38.44
C GLU A 52 -15.98 -27.54 36.93
N LYS A 53 -16.92 -26.75 36.41
CA LYS A 53 -17.05 -26.39 34.99
C LYS A 53 -17.31 -24.91 34.75
N LEU A 54 -18.00 -24.24 35.68
CA LEU A 54 -18.23 -22.81 35.66
C LEU A 54 -18.31 -22.27 37.10
N LYS A 55 -17.92 -21.03 37.33
CA LYS A 55 -17.98 -20.34 38.61
C LYS A 55 -18.20 -18.84 38.41
N ILE A 56 -19.00 -18.20 39.25
CA ILE A 56 -19.12 -16.74 39.38
C ILE A 56 -18.51 -16.34 40.73
N THR A 57 -17.46 -15.52 40.73
CA THR A 57 -16.76 -15.12 41.96
C THR A 57 -17.53 -14.03 42.72
N PRO A 58 -17.19 -13.76 43.98
CA PRO A 58 -17.84 -12.71 44.76
C PRO A 58 -17.62 -11.29 44.20
N ASN A 59 -16.57 -11.10 43.38
CA ASN A 59 -16.29 -9.85 42.65
C ASN A 59 -16.97 -9.79 41.27
N GLY A 60 -17.87 -10.72 40.94
CA GLY A 60 -18.64 -10.70 39.69
C GLY A 60 -17.95 -11.30 38.46
N ARG A 61 -16.88 -12.09 38.63
CA ARG A 61 -16.14 -12.71 37.51
C ARG A 61 -16.67 -14.10 37.16
N PHE A 62 -16.88 -14.39 35.87
CA PHE A 62 -17.16 -15.73 35.36
C PHE A 62 -15.86 -16.53 35.09
N VAL A 63 -15.82 -17.81 35.46
CA VAL A 63 -14.63 -18.70 35.38
C VAL A 63 -15.08 -20.08 34.92
N PHE A 64 -14.50 -20.69 33.88
CA PHE A 64 -14.92 -22.00 33.34
C PHE A 64 -13.77 -23.02 33.40
N PHE A 65 -14.06 -24.32 33.57
CA PHE A 65 -13.08 -25.37 33.89
C PHE A 65 -13.27 -26.66 33.03
N ASN A 66 -12.17 -27.39 32.76
CA ASN A 66 -12.13 -28.69 32.07
C ASN A 66 -12.70 -28.75 30.64
N VAL A 67 -12.09 -27.98 29.74
CA VAL A 67 -12.36 -27.98 28.29
C VAL A 67 -11.22 -28.72 27.59
N THR A 68 -11.45 -29.96 27.14
CA THR A 68 -10.37 -30.83 26.64
C THR A 68 -10.67 -31.30 25.21
N GLY A 69 -10.10 -30.64 24.20
CA GLY A 69 -9.97 -31.19 22.84
C GLY A 69 -9.84 -30.14 21.72
N ALA A 70 -8.73 -30.18 20.96
CA ALA A 70 -8.48 -29.31 19.81
C ALA A 70 -9.13 -29.82 18.51
N GLY A 71 -9.64 -28.91 17.66
CA GLY A 71 -9.85 -29.18 16.23
C GLY A 71 -11.26 -29.54 15.73
N GLN A 72 -12.34 -29.39 16.50
CA GLN A 72 -13.70 -29.60 15.96
C GLN A 72 -14.43 -28.28 15.67
N LEU A 73 -14.82 -28.13 14.40
CA LEU A 73 -15.47 -26.98 13.79
C LEU A 73 -16.92 -26.81 14.31
N PHE A 74 -17.22 -25.59 14.78
CA PHE A 74 -18.55 -25.00 15.02
C PHE A 74 -19.47 -25.68 16.04
N ASP A 75 -19.44 -25.19 17.29
CA ASP A 75 -20.64 -24.69 18.01
C ASP A 75 -20.30 -24.37 19.47
N LYS A 76 -20.54 -23.11 19.87
CA LYS A 76 -20.70 -22.53 21.23
C LYS A 76 -19.69 -21.42 21.58
N ASN A 77 -20.20 -20.20 21.71
CA ASN A 77 -19.44 -19.03 22.17
C ASN A 77 -19.26 -19.13 23.69
N LEU A 78 -18.04 -18.93 24.16
CA LEU A 78 -17.80 -18.57 25.55
C LEU A 78 -16.56 -17.67 25.72
N PHE A 79 -16.76 -16.62 26.51
CA PHE A 79 -15.88 -15.46 26.63
C PHE A 79 -15.03 -15.47 27.90
N PHE A 80 -13.72 -15.60 27.71
CA PHE A 80 -12.58 -14.80 28.21
C PHE A 80 -11.35 -15.71 28.30
N GLY A 81 -10.50 -15.63 27.26
CA GLY A 81 -9.27 -16.39 27.13
C GLY A 81 -9.43 -17.64 26.27
N GLY A 82 -9.57 -17.46 24.95
CA GLY A 82 -9.03 -18.46 24.02
C GLY A 82 -7.49 -18.52 24.13
N GLY A 83 -6.88 -19.51 23.49
CA GLY A 83 -5.46 -19.84 23.68
C GLY A 83 -5.27 -21.20 24.33
N VAL A 84 -4.03 -21.69 24.32
CA VAL A 84 -3.65 -22.98 24.91
C VAL A 84 -2.94 -22.72 26.24
N GLU A 85 -3.25 -23.51 27.26
CA GLU A 85 -2.48 -23.52 28.51
C GLU A 85 -1.08 -24.09 28.22
N SER A 86 -0.12 -23.21 27.93
CA SER A 86 1.27 -23.57 27.66
C SER A 86 2.22 -22.59 28.34
N SER A 87 3.25 -23.11 29.02
CA SER A 87 4.25 -22.29 29.73
C SER A 87 5.15 -21.48 28.81
N SER A 88 5.14 -21.75 27.50
CA SER A 88 5.86 -21.00 26.48
C SER A 88 4.97 -19.99 25.73
N ALA A 89 3.65 -20.13 25.76
CA ALA A 89 2.68 -19.30 25.03
C ALA A 89 2.15 -18.14 25.89
N ILE A 90 3.03 -17.26 26.37
CA ILE A 90 2.71 -16.21 27.36
C ILE A 90 2.19 -14.92 26.72
N LEU A 91 1.56 -14.05 27.53
CA LEU A 91 1.18 -12.67 27.18
C LEU A 91 0.17 -12.52 26.02
N ASN A 92 -0.68 -13.52 25.80
CA ASN A 92 -1.72 -13.46 24.78
C ASN A 92 -3.05 -12.89 25.35
N THR A 93 -3.69 -11.98 24.60
CA THR A 93 -5.05 -11.48 24.88
C THR A 93 -6.01 -12.07 23.87
N VAL A 94 -6.92 -12.96 24.29
CA VAL A 94 -7.82 -13.65 23.36
C VAL A 94 -9.28 -13.52 23.78
N PHE A 95 -10.08 -13.00 22.86
CA PHE A 95 -11.50 -12.68 23.04
C PHE A 95 -12.26 -13.09 21.77
N GLY A 96 -12.87 -14.28 21.75
CA GLY A 96 -13.81 -14.69 20.69
C GLY A 96 -13.82 -16.20 20.46
N MET A 97 -14.92 -16.73 19.92
CA MET A 97 -15.04 -18.17 19.62
C MET A 97 -14.01 -18.61 18.59
N GLY A 98 -13.35 -19.74 18.86
CA GLY A 98 -12.36 -20.32 17.93
C GLY A 98 -11.11 -19.46 17.74
N ALA A 99 -10.95 -18.40 18.54
CA ALA A 99 -9.78 -17.54 18.45
C ALA A 99 -8.56 -18.25 19.07
N PHE A 100 -7.47 -18.28 18.30
CA PHE A 100 -6.15 -18.70 18.75
C PHE A 100 -6.06 -20.12 19.37
N THR A 101 -6.86 -21.06 18.85
CA THR A 101 -7.06 -22.40 19.44
C THR A 101 -5.93 -23.41 19.22
N GLN A 102 -5.06 -23.21 18.21
CA GLN A 102 -4.01 -24.15 17.84
C GLN A 102 -2.60 -23.72 18.32
N ASN A 103 -2.50 -22.65 19.11
CA ASN A 103 -1.21 -22.09 19.50
C ASN A 103 -0.43 -23.00 20.42
N THR A 104 0.82 -23.33 20.09
CA THR A 104 1.68 -24.18 20.94
C THR A 104 2.71 -23.37 21.73
N ILE A 105 3.31 -22.36 21.08
CA ILE A 105 4.46 -21.61 21.62
C ILE A 105 4.42 -20.10 21.36
N GLY A 106 3.47 -19.58 20.58
CA GLY A 106 3.42 -18.16 20.22
C GLY A 106 3.03 -17.26 21.39
N ALA A 107 3.72 -16.12 21.53
CA ALA A 107 3.59 -15.22 22.67
C ALA A 107 3.26 -13.77 22.28
N GLY A 108 2.61 -13.03 23.19
CA GLY A 108 2.39 -11.59 23.02
C GLY A 108 1.30 -11.20 22.00
N ASN A 109 0.41 -12.10 21.62
CA ASN A 109 -0.60 -11.85 20.58
C ASN A 109 -1.90 -11.28 21.15
N THR A 110 -2.55 -10.38 20.40
CA THR A 110 -3.93 -9.93 20.65
C THR A 110 -4.85 -10.53 19.60
N SER A 111 -5.90 -11.26 19.99
CA SER A 111 -6.84 -11.93 19.10
C SER A 111 -8.28 -11.66 19.54
N ILE A 112 -8.98 -10.77 18.85
CA ILE A 112 -10.33 -10.30 19.24
C ILE A 112 -11.31 -10.52 18.08
N GLY A 113 -12.22 -11.47 18.21
CA GLY A 113 -13.22 -11.81 17.20
C GLY A 113 -13.33 -13.32 16.97
N ALA A 114 -14.34 -13.74 16.21
CA ALA A 114 -14.54 -15.15 15.91
C ALA A 114 -13.48 -15.68 14.92
N ASN A 115 -12.90 -16.84 15.21
CA ASN A 115 -11.90 -17.56 14.42
C ASN A 115 -10.65 -16.71 14.08
N VAL A 116 -10.29 -15.78 14.95
CA VAL A 116 -9.07 -14.99 14.79
C VAL A 116 -7.85 -15.86 15.08
N MET A 117 -6.85 -15.89 14.19
CA MET A 117 -5.61 -16.67 14.37
C MET A 117 -5.84 -18.17 14.73
N SER A 118 -6.95 -18.77 14.30
CA SER A 118 -7.40 -20.09 14.77
C SER A 118 -6.41 -21.24 14.50
N LEU A 119 -5.62 -21.12 13.42
CA LEU A 119 -4.62 -22.13 13.00
C LEU A 119 -3.17 -21.76 13.36
N ALA A 120 -2.95 -20.65 14.08
CA ALA A 120 -1.60 -20.23 14.45
C ALA A 120 -1.03 -21.23 15.44
N THR A 121 0.10 -21.86 15.09
CA THR A 121 0.79 -22.85 15.93
C THR A 121 1.98 -22.22 16.67
N SER A 122 2.58 -21.19 16.08
CA SER A 122 3.57 -20.31 16.69
C SER A 122 3.41 -18.89 16.13
N GLY A 123 4.29 -17.97 16.51
CA GLY A 123 4.26 -16.61 16.02
C GLY A 123 3.96 -15.62 17.13
N ASP A 124 4.75 -14.56 17.16
CA ASP A 124 4.83 -13.68 18.31
C ASP A 124 4.38 -12.26 17.95
N ALA A 125 3.78 -11.59 18.92
CA ALA A 125 3.45 -10.16 18.89
C ALA A 125 2.58 -9.73 17.69
N ASN A 126 1.59 -10.54 17.33
CA ASN A 126 0.56 -10.17 16.36
C ASN A 126 -0.64 -9.47 17.03
N THR A 127 -1.29 -8.55 16.34
CA THR A 127 -2.57 -7.96 16.75
C THR A 127 -3.62 -8.24 15.68
N ALA A 128 -4.58 -9.10 15.97
CA ALA A 128 -5.66 -9.48 15.08
C ALA A 128 -7.03 -9.18 15.70
N ILE A 129 -7.83 -8.35 15.04
CA ILE A 129 -9.14 -7.87 15.50
C ILE A 129 -10.14 -7.94 14.35
N GLY A 130 -11.23 -8.67 14.51
CA GLY A 130 -12.30 -8.84 13.52
C GLY A 130 -12.49 -10.30 13.11
N SER A 131 -13.72 -10.69 12.76
CA SER A 131 -14.01 -12.09 12.43
C SER A 131 -13.16 -12.60 11.27
N GLY A 132 -12.43 -13.69 11.50
CA GLY A 132 -11.55 -14.33 10.52
C GLY A 132 -10.23 -13.60 10.26
N ALA A 133 -9.89 -12.55 11.00
CA ALA A 133 -8.58 -11.90 10.88
C ALA A 133 -7.45 -12.91 11.17
N MET A 134 -6.46 -13.00 10.27
CA MET A 134 -5.33 -13.96 10.38
C MET A 134 -5.74 -15.43 10.60
N ARG A 135 -6.94 -15.84 10.20
CA ARG A 135 -7.53 -17.14 10.57
C ARG A 135 -6.62 -18.34 10.28
N ASN A 136 -5.99 -18.33 9.11
CA ASN A 136 -5.17 -19.41 8.58
C ASN A 136 -3.66 -19.16 8.75
N THR A 137 -3.28 -18.19 9.58
CA THR A 137 -1.87 -17.97 9.93
C THR A 137 -1.30 -19.17 10.67
N GLN A 138 -0.04 -19.54 10.37
CA GLN A 138 0.64 -20.66 11.03
C GLN A 138 1.80 -20.18 11.93
N THR A 139 2.70 -19.35 11.39
CA THR A 139 3.96 -18.95 12.08
C THR A 139 4.31 -17.46 11.96
N ALA A 140 3.41 -16.63 11.43
CA ALA A 140 3.67 -15.20 11.20
C ALA A 140 3.90 -14.41 12.50
N LYS A 141 4.67 -13.33 12.42
CA LYS A 141 5.07 -12.49 13.57
C LYS A 141 4.87 -11.01 13.29
N LEU A 142 4.81 -10.21 14.35
CA LEU A 142 4.80 -8.74 14.31
C LEU A 142 3.76 -8.14 13.33
N SER A 143 2.64 -8.84 13.12
CA SER A 143 1.65 -8.44 12.11
C SER A 143 0.40 -7.85 12.77
N VAL A 144 -0.22 -6.87 12.11
CA VAL A 144 -1.43 -6.18 12.57
C VAL A 144 -2.55 -6.43 11.57
N ALA A 145 -3.60 -7.13 11.95
CA ALA A 145 -4.81 -7.37 11.17
C ALA A 145 -6.03 -6.75 11.87
N VAL A 146 -6.63 -5.71 11.30
CA VAL A 146 -7.83 -5.09 11.86
C VAL A 146 -8.92 -5.01 10.81
N GLY A 147 -9.94 -5.85 10.94
CA GLY A 147 -11.06 -5.97 10.00
C GLY A 147 -11.44 -7.43 9.76
N SER A 148 -12.66 -7.66 9.28
CA SER A 148 -13.08 -9.03 8.94
C SER A 148 -12.22 -9.57 7.80
N ASN A 149 -11.64 -10.76 7.99
CA ASN A 149 -10.74 -11.44 7.06
C ASN A 149 -9.51 -10.60 6.64
N ALA A 150 -9.07 -9.62 7.45
CA ALA A 150 -7.78 -8.97 7.23
C ALA A 150 -6.65 -9.99 7.43
N LEU A 151 -5.70 -10.07 6.49
CA LEU A 151 -4.58 -11.02 6.50
C LEU A 151 -5.01 -12.50 6.67
N GLU A 152 -6.20 -12.87 6.19
CA GLU A 152 -6.85 -14.16 6.44
C GLU A 152 -5.95 -15.39 6.23
N ASN A 153 -5.11 -15.37 5.19
CA ASN A 153 -4.21 -16.46 4.79
C ASN A 153 -2.71 -16.05 4.83
N LEU A 154 -2.32 -15.18 5.78
CA LEU A 154 -0.90 -14.92 6.06
C LEU A 154 -0.26 -16.15 6.72
N ILE A 155 0.31 -17.06 5.95
CA ILE A 155 0.84 -18.34 6.44
C ILE A 155 2.07 -18.13 7.32
N SER A 156 3.07 -17.45 6.74
CA SER A 156 4.34 -17.07 7.33
C SER A 156 4.72 -15.67 6.84
N GLY A 157 5.56 -14.97 7.59
CA GLY A 157 5.97 -13.60 7.27
C GLY A 157 5.96 -12.71 8.51
N GLU A 158 6.62 -11.57 8.40
CA GLU A 158 6.87 -10.66 9.50
C GLU A 158 6.49 -9.22 9.15
N GLY A 159 5.95 -8.47 10.11
CA GLY A 159 5.77 -7.03 9.97
C GLY A 159 4.66 -6.58 9.02
N ASN A 160 3.66 -7.44 8.75
CA ASN A 160 2.59 -7.09 7.81
C ASN A 160 1.43 -6.36 8.53
N VAL A 161 0.93 -5.28 7.93
CA VAL A 161 -0.20 -4.51 8.42
C VAL A 161 -1.36 -4.64 7.41
N GLY A 162 -2.48 -5.20 7.83
CA GLY A 162 -3.74 -5.27 7.07
C GLY A 162 -4.86 -4.61 7.86
N VAL A 163 -5.37 -3.47 7.41
CA VAL A 163 -6.48 -2.75 8.07
C VAL A 163 -7.62 -2.52 7.08
N GLY A 164 -8.79 -3.09 7.37
CA GLY A 164 -9.97 -3.06 6.50
C GLY A 164 -10.53 -4.46 6.26
N VAL A 165 -11.74 -4.52 5.72
CA VAL A 165 -12.38 -5.81 5.39
C VAL A 165 -11.65 -6.46 4.22
N ALA A 166 -11.19 -7.69 4.42
CA ALA A 166 -10.38 -8.47 3.48
C ALA A 166 -9.15 -7.70 2.96
N ALA A 167 -8.54 -6.89 3.84
CA ALA A 167 -7.28 -6.21 3.55
C ALA A 167 -6.15 -7.25 3.53
N MET A 168 -5.61 -7.49 2.33
CA MET A 168 -4.46 -8.37 2.04
C MET A 168 -4.60 -9.85 2.44
N GLY A 169 -3.93 -10.74 1.71
CA GLY A 169 -3.78 -12.15 2.11
C GLY A 169 -5.06 -12.99 2.01
N SER A 170 -5.88 -12.83 0.96
CA SER A 170 -6.96 -13.77 0.63
C SER A 170 -6.43 -15.08 0.01
N GLU A 171 -5.15 -15.10 -0.37
CA GLU A 171 -4.39 -16.24 -0.90
C GLU A 171 -3.24 -16.57 0.07
N THR A 172 -2.47 -17.63 -0.19
CA THR A 172 -1.28 -18.03 0.60
C THR A 172 -0.20 -16.94 0.62
N LEU A 173 -0.29 -15.98 1.55
CA LEU A 173 0.65 -14.88 1.69
C LEU A 173 1.88 -15.33 2.49
N ILE A 174 3.08 -15.10 1.93
CA ILE A 174 4.39 -15.45 2.52
C ILE A 174 5.34 -14.21 2.58
N GLY A 175 4.82 -13.01 2.27
CA GLY A 175 5.59 -11.77 2.19
C GLY A 175 5.85 -11.09 3.54
N ASN A 176 6.80 -10.15 3.57
CA ASN A 176 7.19 -9.38 4.76
C ASN A 176 6.98 -7.87 4.58
N ASN A 177 6.76 -7.16 5.69
CA ASN A 177 6.77 -5.70 5.76
C ASN A 177 5.79 -5.01 4.78
N ASN A 178 4.65 -5.64 4.50
CA ASN A 178 3.63 -5.04 3.64
C ASN A 178 2.60 -4.27 4.47
N VAL A 179 2.21 -3.08 4.03
CA VAL A 179 1.12 -2.28 4.60
C VAL A 179 -0.03 -2.24 3.59
N SER A 180 -1.20 -2.67 4.03
CA SER A 180 -2.43 -2.69 3.25
C SER A 180 -3.57 -2.11 4.07
N VAL A 181 -4.11 -0.96 3.64
CA VAL A 181 -5.17 -0.25 4.35
C VAL A 181 -6.31 0.06 3.40
N GLY A 182 -7.49 -0.52 3.64
CA GLY A 182 -8.70 -0.31 2.83
C GLY A 182 -9.47 -1.61 2.57
N ASN A 183 -10.74 -1.48 2.18
CA ASN A 183 -11.53 -2.64 1.78
C ASN A 183 -10.91 -3.33 0.56
N SER A 184 -10.56 -4.61 0.69
CA SER A 184 -9.96 -5.40 -0.39
C SER A 184 -8.69 -4.79 -1.01
N ALA A 185 -7.98 -3.93 -0.27
CA ALA A 185 -6.65 -3.46 -0.66
C ALA A 185 -5.69 -4.66 -0.72
N ALA A 186 -4.87 -4.76 -1.78
CA ALA A 186 -3.90 -5.84 -1.98
C ALA A 186 -4.47 -7.27 -1.79
N ARG A 187 -5.77 -7.48 -2.00
CA ARG A 187 -6.51 -8.66 -1.52
C ARG A 187 -5.85 -9.98 -1.94
N TYR A 188 -5.35 -10.06 -3.16
CA TYR A 188 -4.80 -11.29 -3.73
C TYR A 188 -3.26 -11.38 -3.68
N LEU A 189 -2.59 -10.52 -2.88
CA LEU A 189 -1.13 -10.57 -2.72
C LEU A 189 -0.72 -11.91 -2.11
N LYS A 190 0.13 -12.64 -2.83
CA LYS A 190 0.66 -13.96 -2.45
C LYS A 190 2.13 -13.88 -2.04
N ASN A 191 2.93 -13.15 -2.80
CA ASN A 191 4.35 -12.96 -2.52
C ASN A 191 4.74 -11.50 -2.80
N GLY A 192 5.64 -10.93 -2.02
CA GLY A 192 5.98 -9.53 -2.13
C GLY A 192 6.42 -8.96 -0.80
N ASN A 193 7.39 -8.06 -0.83
CA ASN A 193 7.88 -7.39 0.36
C ASN A 193 7.75 -5.87 0.22
N GLU A 194 7.64 -5.19 1.36
CA GLU A 194 7.84 -3.73 1.42
C GLU A 194 6.86 -2.93 0.55
N ASN A 195 5.63 -3.43 0.39
CA ASN A 195 4.58 -2.70 -0.32
C ASN A 195 3.80 -1.77 0.64
N VAL A 196 3.45 -0.57 0.20
CA VAL A 196 2.54 0.35 0.89
C VAL A 196 1.32 0.60 0.02
N ILE A 197 0.19 0.01 0.38
CA ILE A 197 -1.04 0.00 -0.41
C ILE A 197 -2.18 0.55 0.43
N VAL A 198 -2.68 1.73 0.08
CA VAL A 198 -3.72 2.43 0.85
C VAL A 198 -4.83 2.87 -0.08
N GLY A 199 -6.05 2.35 0.12
CA GLY A 199 -7.22 2.66 -0.68
C GLY A 199 -8.07 1.43 -0.96
N GLY A 200 -9.40 1.62 -1.00
CA GLY A 200 -10.32 0.53 -1.35
C GLY A 200 -10.02 -0.02 -2.76
N ASN A 201 -9.88 -1.33 -2.89
CA ASN A 201 -9.51 -2.02 -4.14
C ASN A 201 -8.17 -1.60 -4.77
N ALA A 202 -7.31 -0.84 -4.08
CA ALA A 202 -5.97 -0.53 -4.57
C ALA A 202 -5.17 -1.82 -4.73
N PHE A 203 -4.55 -2.03 -5.91
CA PHE A 203 -3.79 -3.25 -6.22
C PHE A 203 -4.55 -4.55 -5.88
N ARG A 204 -5.88 -4.56 -6.00
CA ARG A 204 -6.70 -5.71 -5.57
C ARG A 204 -6.20 -7.04 -6.14
N ALA A 205 -5.86 -7.07 -7.44
CA ALA A 205 -5.43 -8.26 -8.17
C ALA A 205 -3.93 -8.59 -8.09
N LEU A 206 -3.10 -7.74 -7.47
CA LEU A 206 -1.66 -7.95 -7.41
C LEU A 206 -1.37 -9.29 -6.71
N ARG A 207 -0.67 -10.21 -7.39
CA ARG A 207 -0.29 -11.52 -6.83
C ARG A 207 1.16 -11.56 -6.38
N THR A 208 2.06 -10.94 -7.16
CA THR A 208 3.50 -10.93 -6.88
C THR A 208 4.12 -9.57 -7.13
N GLY A 209 4.75 -8.95 -6.13
CA GLY A 209 5.42 -7.67 -6.35
C GLY A 209 5.97 -7.07 -5.08
N SER A 210 7.08 -6.34 -5.18
CA SER A 210 7.76 -5.73 -4.04
C SER A 210 8.02 -4.25 -4.24
N ASN A 211 8.22 -3.54 -3.13
CA ASN A 211 8.64 -2.13 -3.10
C ASN A 211 7.67 -1.18 -3.82
N ASN A 212 6.38 -1.49 -3.84
CA ASN A 212 5.40 -0.64 -4.49
C ASN A 212 4.72 0.31 -3.50
N ILE A 213 4.48 1.54 -3.93
CA ILE A 213 3.65 2.52 -3.24
C ILE A 213 2.37 2.72 -4.08
N ASN A 214 1.21 2.40 -3.53
CA ASN A 214 -0.07 2.65 -4.17
C ASN A 214 -1.04 3.35 -3.21
N LEU A 215 -1.34 4.61 -3.49
CA LEU A 215 -2.17 5.47 -2.65
C LEU A 215 -3.40 5.96 -3.43
N GLY A 216 -4.56 5.43 -3.07
CA GLY A 216 -5.90 5.88 -3.44
C GLY A 216 -6.81 4.78 -4.01
N ALA A 217 -8.08 5.11 -4.23
CA ALA A 217 -9.12 4.11 -4.50
C ALA A 217 -9.04 3.55 -5.93
N SER A 218 -9.21 2.22 -6.03
CA SER A 218 -9.23 1.47 -7.29
C SER A 218 -8.02 1.72 -8.21
N ASN A 219 -6.89 2.17 -7.65
CA ASN A 219 -5.67 2.38 -8.42
C ASN A 219 -5.05 1.05 -8.82
N ALA A 220 -4.75 0.91 -10.11
CA ALA A 220 -4.03 -0.22 -10.69
C ALA A 220 -4.57 -1.57 -10.20
N ASN A 221 -5.89 -1.65 -10.05
CA ASN A 221 -6.59 -2.74 -9.36
C ASN A 221 -6.51 -4.10 -10.10
N LEU A 222 -6.08 -4.10 -11.37
CA LEU A 222 -6.03 -5.25 -12.26
C LEU A 222 -4.62 -5.76 -12.57
N ILE A 223 -3.56 -5.17 -12.01
CA ILE A 223 -2.20 -5.68 -12.25
C ILE A 223 -2.00 -7.04 -11.55
N LEU A 224 -1.23 -7.93 -12.16
CA LEU A 224 -0.97 -9.27 -11.61
C LEU A 224 0.41 -9.38 -10.97
N SER A 225 1.38 -8.61 -11.47
CA SER A 225 2.70 -8.49 -10.87
C SER A 225 3.29 -7.09 -11.05
N GLY A 226 4.41 -6.79 -10.40
CA GLY A 226 5.16 -5.56 -10.64
C GLY A 226 5.95 -5.08 -9.43
N ASN A 227 7.08 -4.40 -9.66
CA ASN A 227 7.97 -3.93 -8.60
C ASN A 227 8.34 -2.46 -8.73
N ASN A 228 8.69 -1.84 -7.61
CA ASN A 228 9.23 -0.48 -7.55
C ASN A 228 8.31 0.58 -8.19
N ASN A 229 6.99 0.36 -8.17
CA ASN A 229 6.04 1.29 -8.77
C ASN A 229 5.51 2.30 -7.74
N ILE A 230 5.19 3.51 -8.19
CA ILE A 230 4.55 4.55 -7.40
C ILE A 230 3.29 5.02 -8.12
N PHE A 231 2.12 4.65 -7.57
CA PHE A 231 0.81 5.06 -8.06
C PHE A 231 0.09 5.91 -7.02
N ILE A 232 -0.21 7.17 -7.32
CA ILE A 232 -0.88 8.08 -6.39
C ILE A 232 -2.04 8.77 -7.11
N GLY A 233 -3.27 8.55 -6.68
CA GLY A 233 -4.46 9.10 -7.36
C GLY A 233 -5.70 8.24 -7.20
N SER A 234 -6.57 8.18 -8.19
CA SER A 234 -7.72 7.26 -8.19
C SER A 234 -7.97 6.74 -9.60
N ASN A 235 -8.34 5.45 -9.70
CA ASN A 235 -8.57 4.76 -10.97
C ASN A 235 -7.42 4.89 -11.97
N ILE A 236 -6.17 4.93 -11.49
CA ILE A 236 -4.99 4.89 -12.37
C ILE A 236 -4.95 3.53 -13.08
N VAL A 237 -4.77 3.56 -14.40
CA VAL A 237 -4.53 2.38 -15.24
C VAL A 237 -3.06 2.40 -15.66
N PRO A 238 -2.23 1.47 -15.16
CA PRO A 238 -0.84 1.36 -15.58
C PRO A 238 -0.72 1.05 -17.07
N TYR A 239 0.44 1.34 -17.65
CA TYR A 239 0.68 1.08 -19.07
C TYR A 239 0.73 -0.42 -19.41
N SER A 240 1.04 -1.28 -18.44
CA SER A 240 1.09 -2.74 -18.61
C SER A 240 0.43 -3.47 -17.42
N SER A 241 0.15 -4.76 -17.59
CA SER A 241 -0.34 -5.62 -16.50
C SER A 241 0.76 -6.06 -15.52
N THR A 242 2.02 -5.73 -15.84
CA THR A 242 3.23 -6.07 -15.07
C THR A 242 4.17 -4.86 -14.99
N PRO A 243 3.74 -3.72 -14.42
CA PRO A 243 4.54 -2.51 -14.41
C PRO A 243 5.78 -2.70 -13.52
N ASP A 244 6.93 -2.17 -13.94
CA ASP A 244 8.16 -2.14 -13.15
C ASP A 244 8.80 -0.76 -13.27
N ASN A 245 9.16 -0.17 -12.12
CA ASN A 245 9.73 1.19 -12.04
C ASN A 245 8.84 2.28 -12.67
N GLU A 246 7.51 2.09 -12.62
CA GLU A 246 6.55 3.05 -13.12
C GLU A 246 6.18 4.07 -12.04
N LEU A 247 6.24 5.35 -12.39
CA LEU A 247 5.67 6.44 -11.60
C LEU A 247 4.40 6.91 -12.31
N ASN A 248 3.28 7.02 -11.60
CA ASN A 248 2.11 7.71 -12.09
C ASN A 248 1.36 8.39 -10.94
N ILE A 249 1.30 9.71 -10.97
CA ILE A 249 0.58 10.56 -10.03
C ILE A 249 -0.56 11.24 -10.79
N GLY A 250 -1.78 10.77 -10.53
CA GLY A 250 -3.02 11.32 -11.05
C GLY A 250 -3.14 11.31 -12.58
N ASN A 251 -2.37 10.47 -13.29
CA ASN A 251 -2.18 10.50 -14.75
C ASN A 251 -1.57 11.80 -15.29
N TRP A 252 -0.97 12.63 -14.42
CA TRP A 252 -0.39 13.93 -14.77
C TRP A 252 1.12 13.94 -14.67
N ILE A 253 1.69 13.29 -13.67
CA ILE A 253 3.13 13.07 -13.58
C ILE A 253 3.34 11.59 -13.79
N VAL A 254 3.98 11.23 -14.89
CA VAL A 254 4.29 9.85 -15.22
C VAL A 254 5.80 9.66 -15.25
N GLY A 255 6.28 8.44 -15.07
CA GLY A 255 7.69 8.15 -15.16
C GLY A 255 7.95 6.68 -15.42
N ASN A 256 9.10 6.41 -16.00
CA ASN A 256 9.58 5.07 -16.29
C ASN A 256 11.10 5.05 -16.14
N ASN A 257 11.63 4.26 -15.21
CA ASN A 257 13.06 4.02 -15.03
C ASN A 257 13.94 5.30 -15.04
N GLY A 258 13.49 6.34 -14.31
CA GLY A 258 14.22 7.61 -14.15
C GLY A 258 13.95 8.65 -15.25
N THR A 259 13.09 8.36 -16.22
CA THR A 259 12.52 9.34 -17.13
C THR A 259 11.21 9.88 -16.56
N ILE A 260 10.98 11.19 -16.60
CA ILE A 260 9.77 11.85 -16.08
C ILE A 260 9.01 12.52 -17.22
N GLY A 261 7.68 12.39 -17.19
CA GLY A 261 6.74 13.10 -18.06
C GLY A 261 5.77 13.94 -17.26
N ILE A 262 5.50 15.15 -17.72
CA ILE A 262 4.42 16.01 -17.24
C ILE A 262 3.37 16.11 -18.35
N GLY A 263 2.14 15.70 -18.03
CA GLY A 263 1.01 15.63 -18.94
C GLY A 263 0.49 14.19 -19.12
N GLN A 264 -0.57 14.08 -19.93
CA GLN A 264 -1.18 12.79 -20.25
C GLN A 264 -0.53 12.17 -21.49
N PHE A 265 0.15 11.03 -21.31
CA PHE A 265 0.80 10.27 -22.36
C PHE A 265 -0.02 9.03 -22.72
N THR A 266 -0.12 8.72 -24.01
CA THR A 266 -0.83 7.52 -24.49
C THR A 266 0.08 6.30 -24.57
N ASN A 267 1.40 6.52 -24.64
CA ASN A 267 2.43 5.50 -24.68
C ASN A 267 3.31 5.64 -23.43
N GLN A 268 3.88 4.52 -22.98
CA GLN A 268 4.85 4.54 -21.90
C GLN A 268 6.10 5.33 -22.31
N LEU A 269 6.66 6.11 -21.39
CA LEU A 269 7.91 6.83 -21.63
C LEU A 269 9.08 5.85 -21.82
N PRO A 270 10.09 6.21 -22.63
CA PRO A 270 11.28 5.39 -22.80
C PRO A 270 12.07 5.30 -21.48
N GLY A 271 12.31 4.07 -21.02
CA GLY A 271 12.98 3.81 -19.73
C GLY A 271 14.46 4.22 -19.72
N ASP A 272 15.15 4.13 -20.86
CA ASP A 272 16.51 4.66 -21.03
C ASP A 272 16.52 6.18 -21.31
N GLY A 273 15.35 6.75 -21.59
CA GLY A 273 15.17 8.14 -22.01
C GLY A 273 15.36 8.36 -23.51
N ILE A 274 15.66 7.32 -24.31
CA ILE A 274 15.85 7.45 -25.75
C ILE A 274 14.48 7.63 -26.42
N ALA A 275 14.23 8.82 -26.95
CA ALA A 275 13.01 9.13 -27.68
C ALA A 275 13.04 8.55 -29.11
N ALA A 276 11.94 8.75 -29.85
CA ALA A 276 11.78 8.22 -31.20
C ALA A 276 12.80 8.77 -32.22
N ASP A 277 13.40 9.92 -31.91
CA ASP A 277 14.49 10.56 -32.67
C ASP A 277 15.88 9.95 -32.37
N GLY A 278 15.96 8.96 -31.46
CA GLY A 278 17.21 8.35 -31.03
C GLY A 278 18.01 9.16 -30.02
N GLN A 279 17.51 10.33 -29.59
CA GLN A 279 18.15 11.20 -28.61
C GLN A 279 17.65 10.91 -27.20
N LYS A 280 18.50 11.19 -26.20
CA LYS A 280 18.22 10.86 -24.80
C LYS A 280 17.67 12.07 -24.03
N TYR A 281 16.44 11.95 -23.56
CA TYR A 281 15.75 12.94 -22.74
C TYR A 281 15.35 12.35 -21.38
N LYS A 282 15.45 13.16 -20.32
CA LYS A 282 15.00 12.78 -18.98
C LYS A 282 13.70 13.45 -18.54
N LEU A 283 13.28 14.51 -19.22
CA LEU A 283 12.04 15.22 -18.96
C LEU A 283 11.26 15.40 -20.25
N PHE A 284 10.02 14.90 -20.26
CA PHE A 284 9.05 15.07 -21.33
C PHE A 284 7.94 15.98 -20.83
N VAL A 285 7.57 17.02 -21.56
CA VAL A 285 6.48 17.92 -21.16
C VAL A 285 5.50 18.07 -22.32
N LYS A 286 4.27 17.62 -22.12
CA LYS A 286 3.17 17.81 -23.08
C LYS A 286 2.52 19.17 -22.84
N ASP A 287 2.04 19.80 -23.92
CA ASP A 287 1.38 21.12 -23.92
C ASP A 287 2.29 22.32 -23.53
N GLY A 288 3.60 22.09 -23.43
CA GLY A 288 4.63 23.13 -23.36
C GLY A 288 5.02 23.59 -21.94
N ILE A 289 5.92 24.56 -21.88
CA ILE A 289 6.46 25.13 -20.64
C ILE A 289 6.32 26.65 -20.69
N ARG A 290 5.60 27.24 -19.73
CA ARG A 290 5.55 28.70 -19.52
C ARG A 290 6.47 29.06 -18.35
N THR A 291 7.46 29.90 -18.60
CA THR A 291 8.45 30.31 -17.60
C THR A 291 8.94 31.73 -17.89
N GLU A 292 9.36 32.45 -16.85
CA GLU A 292 9.91 33.80 -16.97
C GLU A 292 11.38 33.78 -17.42
N LYS A 293 12.10 32.67 -17.16
CA LYS A 293 13.53 32.57 -17.48
C LYS A 293 13.95 31.12 -17.75
N VAL A 294 14.77 30.93 -18.78
CA VAL A 294 15.46 29.67 -19.08
C VAL A 294 16.93 29.97 -19.32
N LYS A 295 17.82 29.19 -18.70
CA LYS A 295 19.25 29.20 -18.99
C LYS A 295 19.64 27.81 -19.50
N VAL A 296 20.31 27.76 -20.65
CA VAL A 296 20.81 26.50 -21.24
C VAL A 296 22.32 26.56 -21.22
N ASP A 297 22.95 25.65 -20.48
CA ASP A 297 24.41 25.60 -20.39
C ASP A 297 25.01 25.02 -21.69
N ILE A 298 26.21 25.51 -22.00
CA ILE A 298 26.95 25.13 -23.21
C ILE A 298 28.16 24.33 -22.76
N ALA A 299 28.18 23.03 -23.08
CA ALA A 299 29.41 22.25 -22.95
C ALA A 299 30.53 22.90 -23.77
N SER A 300 31.70 23.05 -23.15
CA SER A 300 32.85 23.82 -23.65
C SER A 300 33.37 23.40 -25.03
N SER A 301 32.95 22.24 -25.54
CA SER A 301 33.37 21.67 -26.83
C SER A 301 32.55 22.13 -28.05
N ASN A 302 31.41 22.81 -27.87
CA ASN A 302 30.43 23.00 -28.96
C ASN A 302 30.34 24.44 -29.49
N GLY A 303 31.46 25.18 -29.53
CA GLY A 303 31.70 26.38 -30.34
C GLY A 303 30.57 27.41 -30.46
N TRP A 304 30.76 28.59 -29.88
CA TRP A 304 29.94 29.75 -30.22
C TRP A 304 30.22 30.19 -31.67
N ALA A 305 29.26 30.85 -32.33
CA ALA A 305 29.30 31.09 -33.78
C ALA A 305 30.44 31.99 -34.29
N ASP A 306 31.22 32.60 -33.38
CA ASP A 306 32.27 33.59 -33.67
C ASP A 306 33.29 33.20 -34.76
N TYR A 307 33.43 31.91 -35.06
CA TYR A 307 34.29 31.40 -36.14
C TYR A 307 33.93 31.93 -37.53
N VAL A 308 32.71 32.46 -37.73
CA VAL A 308 32.29 33.10 -39.00
C VAL A 308 33.18 34.31 -39.35
N PHE A 309 33.82 34.92 -38.36
CA PHE A 309 34.72 36.07 -38.54
C PHE A 309 36.19 35.68 -38.72
N GLU A 310 36.52 34.39 -38.71
CA GLU A 310 37.89 33.93 -38.96
C GLU A 310 38.30 34.20 -40.41
N LYS A 311 39.60 34.47 -40.64
CA LYS A 311 40.10 34.94 -41.95
C LYS A 311 39.94 33.91 -43.08
N ASP A 312 39.85 32.64 -42.73
CA ASP A 312 39.70 31.50 -43.62
C ASP A 312 38.24 31.01 -43.72
N TYR A 313 37.29 31.71 -43.08
CA TYR A 313 35.87 31.39 -43.22
C TYR A 313 35.41 31.56 -44.67
N LYS A 314 34.87 30.49 -45.25
CA LYS A 314 34.36 30.48 -46.63
C LYS A 314 32.90 30.90 -46.65
N LEU A 315 32.66 32.20 -46.80
CA LEU A 315 31.32 32.74 -47.02
C LEU A 315 30.82 32.33 -48.42
N MET A 316 29.64 31.70 -48.48
CA MET A 316 28.96 31.36 -49.74
C MET A 316 28.62 32.65 -50.48
N SER A 317 28.86 32.73 -51.79
CA SER A 317 28.53 33.94 -52.54
C SER A 317 27.01 34.12 -52.67
N LEU A 318 26.54 35.37 -52.83
CA LEU A 318 25.10 35.66 -52.97
C LEU A 318 24.47 34.95 -54.19
N ASN A 319 25.22 34.76 -55.28
CA ASN A 319 24.73 34.01 -56.44
C ASN A 319 24.57 32.52 -56.14
N GLU A 320 25.51 31.90 -55.43
CA GLU A 320 25.40 30.50 -55.02
C GLU A 320 24.26 30.31 -54.01
N LEU A 321 24.11 31.27 -53.08
CA LEU A 321 23.03 31.28 -52.11
C LEU A 321 21.65 31.37 -52.80
N ASP A 322 21.50 32.25 -53.80
CA ASP A 322 20.28 32.39 -54.59
C ASP A 322 19.93 31.09 -55.34
N GLN A 323 20.93 30.46 -55.97
CA GLN A 323 20.75 29.16 -56.62
C GLN A 323 20.36 28.07 -55.61
N PHE A 324 20.96 28.06 -54.42
CA PHE A 324 20.63 27.10 -53.38
C PHE A 324 19.18 27.27 -52.91
N ILE A 325 18.77 28.50 -52.61
CA ILE A 325 17.40 28.79 -52.14
C ILE A 325 16.39 28.46 -53.24
N SER A 326 16.66 28.84 -54.49
CA SER A 326 15.78 28.54 -55.63
C SER A 326 15.59 27.03 -55.84
N LYS A 327 16.62 26.23 -55.54
CA LYS A 327 16.57 24.77 -55.66
C LYS A 327 15.94 24.07 -54.45
N ASN A 328 16.24 24.52 -53.24
CA ASN A 328 15.92 23.78 -52.01
C ASN A 328 14.79 24.42 -51.18
N GLY A 329 14.49 25.71 -51.37
CA GLY A 329 13.42 26.42 -50.68
C GLY A 329 13.71 26.81 -49.22
N HIS A 330 14.95 26.67 -48.76
CA HIS A 330 15.41 27.07 -47.42
C HIS A 330 16.88 27.52 -47.46
N LEU A 331 17.35 28.14 -46.36
CA LEU A 331 18.75 28.51 -46.21
C LEU A 331 19.65 27.28 -46.01
N PRO A 332 20.93 27.34 -46.44
CA PRO A 332 21.90 26.29 -46.15
C PRO A 332 21.97 25.97 -44.65
N GLU A 333 22.09 24.68 -44.31
CA GLU A 333 22.17 24.14 -42.93
C GLU A 333 20.91 24.30 -42.06
N VAL A 334 19.97 25.16 -42.45
CA VAL A 334 18.70 25.30 -41.74
C VAL A 334 17.83 24.09 -42.06
N PRO A 335 17.35 23.35 -41.04
CA PRO A 335 16.52 22.18 -41.26
C PRO A 335 15.22 22.56 -41.98
N THR A 336 14.77 21.68 -42.85
CA THR A 336 13.49 21.80 -43.53
C THR A 336 12.33 21.71 -42.52
N THR A 337 11.15 22.21 -42.89
CA THR A 337 9.94 22.05 -42.08
C THR A 337 9.65 20.59 -41.78
N LYS A 338 9.92 19.69 -42.74
CA LYS A 338 9.72 18.24 -42.55
C LYS A 338 10.67 17.69 -41.49
N GLU A 339 11.96 17.99 -41.58
CA GLU A 339 12.96 17.54 -40.59
C GLU A 339 12.67 18.09 -39.19
N ALA A 340 12.21 19.35 -39.09
CA ALA A 340 11.86 19.99 -37.83
C ALA A 340 10.60 19.37 -37.18
N ILE A 341 9.62 18.95 -37.97
CA ILE A 341 8.43 18.25 -37.46
C ILE A 341 8.79 16.83 -37.01
N GLU A 342 9.64 16.13 -37.78
CA GLU A 342 10.00 14.74 -37.49
C GLU A 342 10.94 14.61 -36.28
N ASN A 343 11.94 15.48 -36.14
CA ASN A 343 12.99 15.35 -35.13
C ASN A 343 12.94 16.41 -34.02
N GLY A 344 12.02 17.38 -34.12
CA GLY A 344 12.04 18.56 -33.27
C GLY A 344 13.23 19.49 -33.55
N ILE A 345 13.39 20.52 -32.72
CA ILE A 345 14.48 21.49 -32.82
C ILE A 345 15.13 21.65 -31.44
N GLU A 346 16.44 21.40 -31.36
CA GLU A 346 17.24 21.71 -30.19
C GLU A 346 17.43 23.23 -30.06
N LEU A 347 16.87 23.81 -28.99
CA LEU A 347 16.85 25.26 -28.77
C LEU A 347 18.25 25.89 -28.82
N LYS A 348 19.26 25.20 -28.24
CA LYS A 348 20.64 25.65 -28.26
C LYS A 348 21.21 25.67 -29.68
N ALA A 349 21.08 24.57 -30.40
CA ALA A 349 21.63 24.42 -31.75
C ALA A 349 20.99 25.43 -32.71
N MET A 350 19.69 25.64 -32.59
CA MET A 350 18.98 26.64 -33.39
C MET A 350 19.44 28.06 -33.07
N ASN A 351 19.63 28.42 -31.80
CA ASN A 351 20.15 29.76 -31.45
C ASN A 351 21.56 30.01 -31.99
N ILE A 352 22.45 29.01 -31.96
CA ILE A 352 23.80 29.12 -32.54
C ILE A 352 23.72 29.23 -34.06
N LEU A 353 22.88 28.43 -34.73
CA LEU A 353 22.69 28.49 -36.17
C LEU A 353 22.09 29.84 -36.61
N LEU A 354 21.10 30.35 -35.88
CA LEU A 354 20.53 31.68 -36.12
C LEU A 354 21.59 32.77 -35.97
N LEU A 355 22.44 32.69 -34.93
CA LEU A 355 23.54 33.64 -34.76
C LEU A 355 24.52 33.57 -35.93
N LYS A 356 24.95 32.37 -36.35
CA LYS A 356 25.76 32.16 -37.55
C LYS A 356 25.15 32.85 -38.78
N LYS A 357 23.85 32.64 -39.03
CA LYS A 357 23.17 33.24 -40.20
C LYS A 357 23.07 34.77 -40.10
N VAL A 358 22.95 35.33 -38.90
CA VAL A 358 23.02 36.79 -38.68
C VAL A 358 24.44 37.32 -38.96
N GLU A 359 25.48 36.59 -38.58
CA GLU A 359 26.88 36.97 -38.85
C GLU A 359 27.23 36.89 -40.35
N GLU A 360 26.80 35.82 -41.05
CA GLU A 360 26.93 35.70 -42.50
C GLU A 360 26.21 36.83 -43.24
N LEU A 361 24.97 37.16 -42.83
CA LEU A 361 24.22 38.29 -43.37
C LEU A 361 24.96 39.61 -43.14
N THR A 362 25.58 39.77 -41.96
CA THR A 362 26.36 40.97 -41.62
C THR A 362 27.60 41.10 -42.52
N LEU A 363 28.29 40.00 -42.84
CA LEU A 363 29.41 40.00 -43.78
C LEU A 363 28.96 40.40 -45.20
N HIS A 364 27.84 39.86 -45.68
CA HIS A 364 27.26 40.26 -46.97
C HIS A 364 26.87 41.74 -47.00
N ALA A 365 26.28 42.26 -45.92
CA ALA A 365 25.93 43.68 -45.82
C ALA A 365 27.19 44.58 -45.88
N ILE A 366 28.27 44.20 -45.18
CA ILE A 366 29.55 44.92 -45.24
C ILE A 366 30.13 44.88 -46.65
N GLU A 367 30.08 43.74 -47.34
CA GLU A 367 30.56 43.62 -48.73
C GLU A 367 29.74 44.48 -49.70
N GLN A 368 28.42 44.46 -49.56
CA GLN A 368 27.51 45.30 -50.34
C GLN A 368 27.80 46.79 -50.11
N GLN A 369 27.99 47.22 -48.86
CA GLN A 369 28.33 48.60 -48.54
C GLN A 369 29.65 49.04 -49.18
N LYS A 370 30.70 48.21 -49.10
CA LYS A 370 31.97 48.47 -49.80
C LYS A 370 31.76 48.64 -51.30
N ARG A 371 30.90 47.83 -51.91
CA ARG A 371 30.61 47.93 -53.35
C ARG A 371 29.82 49.19 -53.70
N ILE A 372 28.89 49.62 -52.85
CA ILE A 372 28.17 50.89 -52.99
C ILE A 372 29.14 52.06 -52.92
N GLU A 373 30.06 52.10 -51.95
CA GLU A 373 31.08 53.16 -51.83
C GLU A 373 31.99 53.23 -53.07
N VAL A 374 32.38 52.07 -53.61
CA VAL A 374 33.15 52.01 -54.87
C VAL A 374 32.33 52.50 -56.06
N LEU A 375 31.02 52.29 -56.08
CA LEU A 375 30.15 52.82 -57.13
C LEU A 375 29.95 54.32 -56.98
N GLU A 376 29.63 54.82 -55.78
CA GLU A 376 29.46 56.25 -55.48
C GLU A 376 30.73 57.06 -55.78
N SER A 377 31.91 56.53 -55.47
CA SER A 377 33.20 57.18 -55.80
C SER A 377 33.50 57.23 -57.29
N LYS A 378 32.82 56.43 -58.13
CA LYS A 378 32.90 56.54 -59.60
C LYS A 378 31.92 57.57 -60.17
N PHE A 379 30.93 58.01 -59.38
CA PHE A 379 29.94 59.02 -59.78
C PHE A 379 30.23 60.41 -59.17
N LYS A 380 31.17 60.51 -58.24
CA LYS A 380 31.84 61.76 -57.84
C LYS A 380 33.03 62.03 -58.73
#